data_AF-A0A5C8WWS2-F1
#
_entry.id   AF-A0A5C8WWS2-F1
#
_cell.length_a   1.000
_cell.length_b   1.000
_cell.length_c   1.000
_cell.angle_alpha   90.00
_cell.angle_beta   90.00
_cell.angle_gamma   90.00
#
_symmetry.space_group_name_H-M   'P 1'
#
loop_
_entity.id
_entity.type
_entity.pdbx_description
1 polymer ?
#
loop_
_entity_poly.entity_id
_entity_poly.type
_entity_poly.pdbx_seq_one_letter_code
_entity_poly.pdbx_strand_id
1 'polypeptide(L)' 'MFSLPPDEPDLGDLQPLVAAIADLCEILDGDREAVIEGLADILRRRIEFEALKRRMSSP' A
#
# COMPACT_ATOMS: atom_id res chain seq x y z
N MET A 1 3.70 24.69 -20.98
CA MET A 1 2.74 24.15 -20.01
C MET A 1 3.52 23.69 -18.80
N PHE A 2 3.39 24.39 -17.67
CA PHE A 2 3.88 23.87 -16.40
C PHE A 2 2.74 23.03 -15.82
N SER A 3 2.86 21.70 -15.90
CA SER A 3 1.95 20.83 -15.15
C SER A 3 2.19 21.07 -13.67
N LEU A 4 1.14 21.49 -12.96
CA LEU A 4 1.16 21.49 -11.51
C LEU A 4 1.49 20.06 -11.05
N PRO A 5 2.33 19.89 -10.00
CA PRO A 5 2.49 18.58 -9.39
C PRO A 5 1.10 18.07 -8.96
N PRO A 6 0.84 16.76 -9.06
CA PRO A 6 -0.42 16.21 -8.56
C PRO A 6 -0.58 16.62 -7.10
N ASP A 7 -1.79 17.04 -6.73
CA ASP A 7 -2.12 17.38 -5.34
C ASP A 7 -1.65 16.22 -4.43
N GLU A 8 -0.89 16.55 -3.39
CA GLU A 8 -0.55 15.58 -2.37
C GLU A 8 -1.87 15.04 -1.80
N PRO A 9 -2.01 13.71 -1.64
CA PRO A 9 -3.22 13.15 -1.09
C PRO A 9 -3.49 13.81 0.26
N ASP A 10 -4.70 14.34 0.45
CA ASP A 10 -5.07 14.98 1.70
C ASP A 10 -4.91 13.92 2.80
N LEU A 11 -4.38 14.29 3.97
CA LEU A 11 -4.30 13.38 5.11
C LEU A 11 -5.69 12.85 5.49
N GLY A 12 -6.75 13.59 5.14
CA GLY A 12 -8.13 13.12 5.17
C GLY A 12 -8.40 11.85 4.35
N ASP A 13 -7.76 11.71 3.18
CA ASP A 13 -7.90 10.55 2.30
C ASP A 13 -7.23 9.29 2.87
N LEU A 14 -6.30 9.45 3.81
CA LEU A 14 -5.60 8.36 4.47
C LEU A 14 -6.30 7.90 5.76
N GLN A 15 -7.30 8.62 6.27
CA GLN A 15 -8.04 8.21 7.47
C GLN A 15 -8.62 6.79 7.38
N PRO A 16 -9.24 6.36 6.25
CA PRO A 16 -9.75 5.00 6.14
C PRO A 16 -8.65 3.94 6.26
N LEU A 17 -7.46 4.23 5.72
CA LEU A 17 -6.31 3.33 5.81
C LEU A 17 -5.77 3.26 7.25
N VAL A 18 -5.71 4.39 7.94
CA VAL A 18 -5.29 4.46 9.35
C VAL A 18 -6.25 3.65 10.24
N ALA A 19 -7.56 3.78 10.04
CA ALA A 19 -8.55 3.00 10.77
C ALA A 19 -8.39 1.50 10.50
N ALA A 20 -8.25 1.09 9.23
CA ALA A 20 -8.06 -0.31 8.88
C ALA A 20 -6.77 -0.91 9.47
N ILE A 21 -5.68 -0.15 9.55
CA ILE A 21 -4.44 -0.59 10.20
C ILE A 21 -4.66 -0.77 11.70
N ALA A 22 -5.40 0.13 12.36
CA ALA A 22 -5.71 0.00 13.78
C ALA A 22 -6.51 -1.29 14.06
N ASP A 23 -7.58 -1.55 13.30
CA ASP A 23 -8.38 -2.78 13.41
C ASP A 23 -7.52 -4.04 13.21
N LEU A 24 -6.59 -4.00 12.24
CA LEU A 24 -5.66 -5.11 12.00
C LEU A 24 -4.68 -5.33 13.15
N CYS A 25 -4.19 -4.26 13.79
CA CYS A 25 -3.34 -4.39 14.97
C CYS A 25 -4.08 -5.07 16.12
N GLU A 26 -5.36 -4.72 16.34
CA GLU A 26 -6.20 -5.36 17.36
C GLU A 26 -6.45 -6.85 17.06
N ILE A 27 -6.72 -7.20 15.80
CA ILE A 27 -6.97 -8.58 15.39
C ILE A 27 -5.72 -9.46 15.53
N LEU A 28 -4.55 -8.90 15.20
CA LEU A 28 -3.29 -9.63 15.16
C LEU A 28 -2.53 -9.59 16.49
N ASP A 29 -3.01 -8.84 17.48
CA ASP A 29 -2.28 -8.49 18.71
C ASP A 29 -0.85 -8.02 18.39
N GLY A 30 -0.72 -7.23 17.33
CA GLY A 30 0.54 -6.86 16.69
C GLY A 30 0.85 -5.38 16.84
N ASP A 31 2.14 -5.05 16.89
CA ASP A 31 2.56 -3.65 16.86
C ASP A 31 2.33 -3.02 15.48
N ARG A 32 2.01 -1.72 15.49
CA ARG A 32 1.68 -0.95 14.30
C ARG A 32 2.80 -0.93 13.27
N GLU A 33 4.05 -0.82 13.69
CA GLU A 33 5.18 -0.81 12.75
C GLU A 33 5.31 -2.16 12.04
N ALA A 34 5.19 -3.26 12.79
CA ALA A 34 5.26 -4.61 12.23
C ALA A 34 4.11 -4.89 11.24
N VAL A 35 2.89 -4.41 11.53
CA VAL A 35 1.74 -4.53 10.63
C VAL A 35 1.97 -3.72 9.34
N ILE A 36 2.45 -2.48 9.45
CA ILE A 36 2.73 -1.64 8.29
C ILE A 36 3.84 -2.24 7.43
N GLU A 37 4.92 -2.72 8.04
CA GLU A 37 6.03 -3.38 7.34
C GLU A 37 5.56 -4.63 6.59
N GLY A 38 4.78 -5.49 7.26
CA GLY A 38 4.20 -6.67 6.63
C GLY A 38 3.29 -6.34 5.44
N LEU A 39 2.45 -5.32 5.56
CA LEU A 39 1.61 -4.84 4.45
C LEU A 39 2.44 -4.30 3.28
N ALA A 40 3.50 -3.54 3.57
CA ALA A 40 4.41 -3.03 2.54
C ALA A 40 5.12 -4.15 1.78
N ASP A 41 5.54 -5.20 2.48
CA ASP A 41 6.17 -6.38 1.89
C ASP A 41 5.20 -7.17 1.00
N ILE A 42 3.95 -7.36 1.44
CA ILE A 42 2.90 -7.99 0.63
C ILE A 42 2.67 -7.20 -0.66
N LEU A 43 2.57 -5.88 -0.56
CA LEU A 43 2.39 -5.01 -1.73
C LEU A 43 3.58 -5.10 -2.69
N ARG A 44 4.81 -5.09 -2.19
CA ARG A 44 6.02 -5.20 -3.01
C ARG A 44 6.03 -6.51 -3.82
N ARG A 45 5.79 -7.64 -3.15
CA ARG A 45 5.73 -8.97 -3.80
C ARG A 45 4.61 -9.03 -4.84
N ARG A 46 3.46 -8.42 -4.57
CA ARG A 46 2.35 -8.35 -5.53
C ARG A 46 2.71 -7.55 -6.77
N ILE A 47 3.38 -6.40 -6.60
CA ILE A 47 3.84 -5.56 -7.71
C ILE A 47 4.85 -6.33 -8.57
N GLU A 48 5.82 -6.99 -7.96
CA GLU A 48 6.81 -7.82 -8.65
C GLU A 48 6.14 -8.95 -9.44
N PHE A 49 5.19 -9.65 -8.82
CA PHE A 49 4.41 -10.69 -9.48
C PHE A 49 3.62 -10.19 -10.68
N GLU A 50 2.89 -9.08 -10.54
CA GLU A 50 2.13 -8.48 -11.63
C GLU A 50 3.04 -7.98 -12.77
N ALA A 51 4.21 -7.42 -12.43
CA ALA A 51 5.22 -7.04 -13.41
C ALA A 51 5.75 -8.25 -14.19
N LEU A 52 6.03 -9.36 -13.51
CA LEU A 52 6.46 -10.60 -14.15
C LEU A 52 5.36 -11.17 -15.07
N LYS A 53 4.12 -11.22 -14.57
CA LYS A 53 2.96 -11.69 -15.33
C LYS A 53 2.76 -10.90 -16.62
N ARG A 54 2.88 -9.57 -16.58
CA ARG A 54 2.79 -8.71 -17.78
C ARG A 54 3.90 -9.00 -18.78
N ARG A 55 5.13 -9.23 -18.33
CA ARG A 55 6.27 -9.60 -19.20
C ARG A 55 6.05 -10.96 -19.87
N MET A 56 5.52 -11.93 -19.13
CA MET A 56 5.23 -13.26 -19.67
C MET A 56 4.01 -13.29 -20.60
N SER A 57 3.13 -12.30 -20.50
CA SER A 57 1.90 -12.18 -21.32
C SER A 57 2.07 -11.26 -22.53
N SER A 58 3.25 -10.68 -22.74
CA SER A 58 3.59 -9.94 -23.97
C SER A 58 4.24 -10.90 -24.97
N PRO A 59 3.73 -11.02 -26.20
CA PRO A 59 4.25 -11.94 -27.21
C PRO A 59 5.65 -11.60 -27.70
#